data_AF-U5GLG3-F1
#
_entry.id   AF-U5GLG3-F1
#
_cell.length_a   1.000
_cell.length_b   1.000
_cell.length_c   1.000
_cell.angle_alpha   90.00
_cell.angle_beta   90.00
_cell.angle_gamma   90.00
#
_symmetry.space_group_name_H-M   'P 1'
#
loop_
_entity.id
_entity.type
_entity.pdbx_description
1 polymer ?
#
loop_
_entity_poly.entity_id
_entity_poly.type
_entity_poly.pdbx_seq_one_letter_code
_entity_poly.pdbx_strand_id
1 'polypeptide(L)'
;MGIETENNSNRVLMQDLILIEDAVFNGIYRTIDNYLLVCGHYRVPFLLNLPNATKSHLVTSELYVVSRQGLSKLDELEGTSGITTRGCR
;
A
#
# COMPACT_ATOMS: atom_id res chain seq x y z
N MET A 1 -1.17 0.20 0.58
CA MET A 1 -2.37 0.93 0.12
C MET A 1 -2.08 1.42 -1.28
N GLY A 2 -2.36 0.58 -2.29
CA GLY A 2 -2.10 0.89 -3.69
C GLY A 2 -3.36 1.43 -4.35
N ILE A 3 -3.25 2.56 -5.03
CA ILE A 3 -4.25 2.94 -6.03
C ILE A 3 -3.88 2.31 -7.35
N GLU A 4 -4.84 1.60 -7.92
CA GLU A 4 -4.76 0.92 -9.20
C GLU A 4 -4.33 1.90 -10.29
N THR A 5 -3.03 1.90 -10.61
CA THR A 5 -2.50 2.57 -11.80
C THR A 5 -1.45 1.63 -12.39
N GLU A 6 -1.90 0.55 -13.05
CA GLU A 6 -1.11 -0.35 -13.90
C GLU A 6 0.38 -0.57 -13.55
N ASN A 7 0.75 -0.63 -12.27
CA ASN A 7 2.09 -1.05 -11.90
C ASN A 7 2.08 -2.57 -11.88
N ASN A 8 2.51 -3.16 -12.99
CA ASN A 8 2.57 -4.62 -13.17
C ASN A 8 3.29 -5.28 -11.98
N SER A 9 4.32 -4.64 -11.44
CA SER A 9 5.12 -5.15 -10.32
C SER A 9 4.31 -5.35 -9.03
N ASN A 10 3.47 -4.37 -8.62
CA ASN A 10 2.67 -4.49 -7.40
C ASN A 10 1.60 -5.57 -7.55
N ARG A 11 0.96 -5.66 -8.73
CA ARG A 11 -0.04 -6.69 -9.00
C ARG A 11 0.57 -8.09 -9.09
N VAL A 12 1.75 -8.23 -9.68
CA VAL A 12 2.46 -9.52 -9.75
C VAL A 12 2.84 -9.98 -8.35
N LEU A 13 3.48 -9.12 -7.54
CA LEU A 13 3.86 -9.51 -6.18
C LEU A 13 2.63 -9.90 -5.34
N MET A 14 1.53 -9.14 -5.41
CA MET A 14 0.32 -9.50 -4.66
C MET A 14 -0.27 -10.85 -5.11
N GLN A 15 -0.27 -11.15 -6.42
CA GLN A 15 -0.69 -12.47 -6.92
C GLN A 15 0.21 -13.59 -6.41
N ASP A 16 1.53 -13.39 -6.43
CA ASP A 16 2.49 -14.37 -5.93
C ASP A 16 2.31 -14.61 -4.42
N LEU A 17 2.10 -13.55 -3.64
CA LEU A 17 1.82 -13.65 -2.20
C LEU A 17 0.52 -14.38 -1.90
N ILE A 18 -0.53 -14.17 -2.70
CA ILE A 18 -1.78 -14.91 -2.59
C ILE A 18 -1.59 -16.39 -2.93
N LEU A 19 -0.82 -16.68 -3.99
CA LEU A 19 -0.56 -18.04 -4.45
C LEU A 19 0.16 -18.90 -3.38
N ILE A 20 1.06 -18.28 -2.62
CA ILE A 20 1.80 -18.95 -1.53
C ILE A 20 1.12 -18.81 -0.16
N GLU A 21 -0.13 -18.33 -0.13
CA GLU A 21 -0.93 -18.10 1.09
C GLU A 21 -0.31 -17.09 2.09
N ASP A 22 0.61 -16.25 1.64
CA ASP A 22 1.20 -15.16 2.43
C ASP A 22 0.32 -13.89 2.41
N ALA A 23 -0.67 -13.80 1.52
CA ALA A 23 -1.65 -12.73 1.48
C ALA A 23 -3.06 -13.24 1.16
N VAL A 24 -4.08 -12.65 1.77
CA VAL A 24 -5.50 -12.93 1.50
C VAL A 24 -6.22 -11.63 1.23
N PHE A 25 -6.96 -11.56 0.12
CA PHE A 25 -7.82 -10.43 -0.19
C PHE A 25 -9.02 -10.38 0.76
N ASN A 26 -9.22 -9.24 1.43
CA ASN A 26 -10.29 -9.04 2.40
C ASN A 26 -11.41 -8.12 1.90
N GLY A 27 -11.20 -7.38 0.80
CA GLY A 27 -12.23 -6.54 0.18
C GLY A 27 -11.74 -5.14 -0.24
N ILE A 28 -12.67 -4.35 -0.79
CA ILE A 28 -12.47 -2.93 -1.13
C ILE A 28 -12.98 -2.06 0.02
N TYR A 29 -12.12 -1.16 0.48
CA TYR A 29 -12.41 -0.26 1.59
C TYR A 29 -12.05 1.18 1.22
N ARG A 30 -12.49 2.10 2.06
CA ARG A 30 -12.19 3.53 1.94
C ARG A 30 -11.63 4.04 3.25
N THR A 31 -10.66 4.94 3.15
CA THR A 31 -10.11 5.65 4.31
C THR A 31 -11.21 6.38 5.10
N ILE A 32 -11.00 6.51 6.41
CA ILE A 32 -11.90 7.25 7.30
C ILE A 32 -11.65 8.74 7.16
N ASP A 33 -10.39 9.15 7.20
CA ASP A 33 -9.95 10.52 6.97
C ASP A 33 -9.67 10.79 5.49
N ASN A 34 -9.70 12.07 5.11
CA ASN A 34 -9.29 12.48 3.77
C ASN A 34 -7.76 12.52 3.67
N TYR A 35 -7.21 12.02 2.57
CA TYR A 35 -5.77 12.05 2.29
C TYR A 35 -5.47 12.68 0.94
N LEU A 36 -4.24 13.15 0.78
CA LEU A 36 -3.74 13.65 -0.50
C LEU A 36 -3.12 12.50 -1.29
N LEU A 37 -3.70 12.27 -2.46
CA LEU A 37 -3.25 11.28 -3.41
C LEU A 37 -2.69 12.00 -4.62
N VAL A 38 -1.38 11.95 -4.78
CA VAL A 38 -0.67 12.70 -5.82
C VAL A 38 0.08 11.74 -6.73
N CYS A 39 0.20 12.11 -7.99
CA CYS A 39 0.98 11.35 -8.96
C CYS A 39 2.38 11.97 -9.03
N GLY A 40 3.39 11.23 -8.59
CA GLY A 40 4.78 11.67 -8.63
C GLY A 40 5.42 11.43 -10.00
N HIS A 41 6.74 11.59 -10.06
CA HIS A 41 7.51 11.26 -11.25
C HIS A 41 7.26 9.81 -11.70
N TYR A 42 7.32 9.55 -13.01
CA TYR A 42 7.03 8.24 -13.61
C TYR A 42 5.60 7.72 -13.42
N ARG A 43 4.64 8.61 -13.10
CA ARG A 43 3.24 8.27 -12.87
C ARG A 43 3.02 7.32 -11.68
N VAL A 44 3.97 7.30 -10.75
CA VAL A 44 3.85 6.50 -9.52
C VAL A 44 2.95 7.26 -8.54
N PRO A 45 1.89 6.64 -8.03
CA PRO A 45 1.04 7.27 -7.04
C PRO A 45 1.70 7.31 -5.64
N PHE A 46 1.54 8.44 -4.96
CA PHE A 46 1.96 8.63 -3.57
C PHE A 46 0.77 9.08 -2.73
N LEU A 47 0.49 8.33 -1.67
CA LEU A 47 -0.41 8.75 -0.61
C LEU A 47 0.40 9.51 0.44
N LEU A 48 0.13 10.80 0.59
CA LEU A 48 0.83 11.64 1.56
C LEU A 48 0.19 11.51 2.94
N ASN A 49 1.00 11.29 3.98
CA ASN A 49 0.55 11.20 5.37
C ASN A 49 0.22 12.59 5.97
N LEU A 50 -0.79 13.25 5.39
CA LEU A 50 -1.30 14.56 5.77
C LEU A 50 -2.83 14.48 5.87
N PRO A 51 -3.36 13.96 6.99
CA PRO A 51 -4.80 13.76 7.14
C PRO A 51 -5.53 15.10 7.11
N ASN A 52 -6.66 15.13 6.40
CA ASN A 52 -7.58 16.27 6.30
C ASN A 52 -6.94 17.57 5.76
N ALA A 53 -5.89 17.45 4.94
CA ALA A 53 -5.28 18.58 4.25
C ALA A 53 -6.21 19.22 3.20
N THR A 54 -5.95 20.47 2.82
CA THR A 54 -6.72 21.15 1.77
C THR A 54 -6.61 20.39 0.43
N LYS A 55 -7.74 20.16 -0.25
CA LYS A 55 -7.88 19.32 -1.47
C LYS A 55 -7.67 17.81 -1.27
N SER A 56 -7.67 17.33 -0.04
CA SER A 56 -7.70 15.89 0.25
C SER A 56 -9.08 15.29 -0.03
N HIS A 57 -9.13 13.97 -0.21
CA HIS A 57 -10.37 13.21 -0.41
C HIS A 57 -10.24 11.82 0.21
N LEU A 58 -11.38 11.14 0.37
CA LEU A 58 -11.42 9.75 0.80
C LEU A 58 -10.85 8.87 -0.31
N VAL A 59 -9.79 8.15 -0.01
CA VAL A 59 -9.12 7.23 -0.94
C VAL A 59 -9.70 5.83 -0.78
N THR A 60 -10.18 5.27 -1.89
CA THR A 60 -10.63 3.88 -2.02
C THR A 60 -9.44 2.98 -2.36
N SER A 61 -9.34 1.82 -1.71
CA SER A 61 -8.26 0.86 -1.95
C SER A 61 -8.68 -0.57 -1.60
N GLU A 62 -7.81 -1.53 -1.95
CA GLU A 62 -7.91 -2.93 -1.55
C GLU A 62 -7.31 -3.15 -0.15
N LEU A 63 -7.93 -4.04 0.63
CA LEU A 63 -7.41 -4.49 1.92
C LEU A 63 -6.97 -5.95 1.83
N TYR A 64 -5.76 -6.21 2.30
CA TYR A 64 -5.17 -7.55 2.35
C TYR A 64 -4.75 -7.88 3.77
N VAL A 65 -4.98 -9.13 4.18
CA VAL A 65 -4.34 -9.72 5.35
C VAL A 65 -3.05 -10.36 4.87
N VAL A 66 -1.91 -9.97 5.46
CA VAL A 66 -0.59 -10.40 4.98
C VAL A 66 0.21 -11.01 6.13
N SER A 67 0.93 -12.09 5.85
CA SER A 67 1.87 -12.70 6.79
C SER A 67 3.05 -11.77 7.08
N ARG A 68 3.82 -12.04 8.14
CA ARG A 68 5.05 -11.27 8.42
C ARG A 68 6.08 -11.36 7.28
N GLN A 69 6.17 -12.51 6.60
CA GLN A 69 7.10 -12.72 5.49
C GLN A 69 6.64 -11.96 4.25
N GLY A 70 5.34 -12.01 3.95
CA GLY A 70 4.75 -11.22 2.87
C GLY A 70 4.93 -9.71 3.08
N LEU A 71 4.79 -9.24 4.33
CA LEU A 71 5.00 -7.84 4.67
C LEU A 71 6.46 -7.39 4.42
N SER A 72 7.44 -8.23 4.72
CA SER A 72 8.86 -7.94 4.43
C SER A 72 9.13 -7.76 2.94
N LYS A 73 8.51 -8.58 2.08
CA LYS A 73 8.63 -8.47 0.62
C LYS A 73 7.98 -7.19 0.08
N LEU A 74 6.85 -6.79 0.67
CA LEU A 74 6.21 -5.50 0.35
C LEU A 74 7.09 -4.32 0.76
N ASP A 75 7.73 -4.40 1.93
CA ASP A 75 8.68 -3.38 2.38
C ASP A 75 9.88 -3.27 1.42
N GLU A 76 10.39 -4.39 0.89
CA GLU A 76 11.47 -4.39 -0.11
C GLU A 76 11.03 -3.75 -1.43
N LEU A 77 9.81 -4.05 -1.90
CA LEU A 77 9.26 -3.49 -3.14
C LEU A 77 9.07 -1.97 -3.05
N GLU A 78 8.58 -1.48 -1.91
CA GLU A 78 8.34 -0.05 -1.68
C GLU A 78 9.61 0.69 -1.19
N GLY A 79 10.71 -0.03 -0.98
CA GLY A 79 11.97 0.54 -0.48
C GLY A 79 11.92 0.98 1.00
N THR A 80 11.01 0.43 1.79
CA THR A 80 10.74 0.77 3.19
C THR A 80 11.35 -0.20 4.21
N SER A 81 12.08 -1.24 3.79
CA SER A 81 12.65 -2.27 4.68
C SER A 81 13.49 -1.72 5.85
N GLY A 82 14.03 -0.50 5.74
CA GLY A 82 14.77 0.17 6.82
C GLY A 82 13.91 0.86 7.88
N ILE A 83 12.61 1.08 7.64
CA ILE A 83 11.70 1.84 8.52
C ILE A 83 11.09 0.95 9.62
N THR A 84 11.00 -0.36 9.38
CA THR A 84 10.32 -1.34 10.26
C THR A 84 11.03 -1.58 11.61
N THR A 85 12.18 -0.95 11.89
CA THR A 85 12.96 -1.15 13.14
C THR A 85 12.74 -0.13 14.26
N ARG A 86 11.85 0.87 14.12
CA ARG A 86 11.67 1.92 15.17
C ARG A 86 10.35 1.87 15.96
N GLY A 87 9.65 0.73 15.98
CA GLY A 87 8.30 0.65 16.57
C GLY A 87 8.02 -0.53 17.50
N CYS A 88 9.03 -1.07 18.18
CA CYS A 88 8.83 -1.96 19.33
C CYS A 88 9.77 -1.55 20.46
N ARG A 89 9.38 -0.56 21.25
CA ARG A 89 9.90 -0.37 22.60
C ARG A 89 8.85 0.28 23.49
#